data_AF-Q4V7P9-F1
#
_entry.id   AF-Q4V7P9-F1
#
_cell.length_a   1.000
_cell.length_b   1.000
_cell.length_c   1.000
_cell.angle_alpha   90.00
_cell.angle_beta   90.00
_cell.angle_gamma   90.00
#
_symmetry.space_group_name_H-M   'P 1'
#
loop_
_entity.id
_entity.type
_entity.pdbx_description
1 polymer ?
#
loop_
_entity_poly.entity_id
_entity_poly.type
_entity_poly.pdbx_seq_one_letter_code
_entity_poly.pdbx_strand_id
1 'polypeptide(L)'
;KQNSSVFVVFVAGEDEQSVQMSESWANEQVIQTSLGGVVAIKLDSQSEACLQFSQIYPVVCVPSSFFIGENGIPLEVIAGSISAEELVVKIAKVKQMHSGKKDGPLVNAKLPESLPKPCSDGPCPVVPHASPPDNVQPAGTMQDSSAPTTELPTPLQALPSDHESEAVELVSESVQNMQSEEELVEKVQRVTQKLEEKREHRKKEEEQNEIKKEIDRRKMGKEMLEYKRKQEEDLPKRALEERNREKAEEKAARDRIRQQIAQDRADRAARYAKNSEKKKKK
;
A
#
# COMPACT_ATOMS: atom_id res chain seq x y z
N LYS A 1 7.08 -32.75 7.17
CA LYS A 1 6.63 -32.07 8.41
C LYS A 1 7.01 -30.60 8.25
N GLN A 2 6.06 -29.68 8.15
CA GLN A 2 6.40 -28.25 8.13
C GLN A 2 6.84 -27.84 9.53
N ASN A 3 7.92 -27.05 9.60
CA ASN A 3 8.42 -26.51 10.86
C ASN A 3 7.80 -25.13 11.04
N SER A 4 6.97 -24.99 12.07
CA SER A 4 6.34 -23.72 12.42
C SER A 4 7.41 -22.75 12.91
N SER A 5 7.73 -21.75 12.09
CA SER A 5 8.80 -20.78 12.33
C SER A 5 8.39 -19.40 11.84
N VAL A 6 8.76 -18.38 12.61
CA VAL A 6 8.69 -16.97 12.21
C VAL A 6 9.82 -16.70 11.20
N PHE A 7 9.49 -16.08 10.07
CA PHE A 7 10.51 -15.59 9.13
C PHE A 7 10.83 -14.12 9.46
N VAL A 8 12.11 -13.76 9.54
CA VAL A 8 12.54 -12.41 9.89
C VAL A 8 13.43 -11.84 8.79
N VAL A 9 13.12 -10.62 8.35
CA VAL A 9 13.91 -9.90 7.35
C VAL A 9 14.41 -8.61 7.97
N PHE A 10 15.72 -8.56 8.21
CA PHE A 10 16.44 -7.37 8.64
C PHE A 10 16.97 -6.65 7.40
N VAL A 11 16.42 -5.47 7.10
CA VAL A 11 16.93 -4.56 6.07
C VAL A 11 17.91 -3.59 6.72
N ALA A 12 19.15 -3.62 6.26
CA ALA A 12 20.24 -2.77 6.75
C ALA A 12 20.71 -1.79 5.66
N GLY A 13 21.09 -0.60 6.06
CA GLY A 13 21.77 0.41 5.24
C GLY A 13 23.23 0.60 5.64
N GLU A 14 23.79 1.71 5.17
CA GLU A 14 25.17 2.15 5.43
C GLU A 14 25.26 3.08 6.66
N ASP A 15 24.14 3.32 7.34
CA ASP A 15 24.01 4.28 8.45
C ASP A 15 24.33 3.67 9.82
N GLU A 16 24.61 4.51 10.81
CA GLU A 16 25.01 4.09 12.15
C GLU A 16 23.93 3.24 12.86
N GLN A 17 22.64 3.51 12.64
CA GLN A 17 21.58 2.68 13.25
C GLN A 17 21.59 1.27 12.65
N SER A 18 21.90 1.12 11.37
CA SER A 18 22.06 -0.20 10.74
C SER A 18 23.24 -0.99 11.32
N VAL A 19 24.31 -0.32 11.76
CA VAL A 19 25.41 -0.95 12.52
C VAL A 19 24.94 -1.37 13.91
N GLN A 20 24.37 -0.45 14.70
CA GLN A 20 23.85 -0.72 16.04
C GLN A 20 22.79 -1.85 16.06
N MET A 21 21.94 -1.92 15.04
CA MET A 21 20.94 -2.98 14.88
C MET A 21 21.58 -4.31 14.46
N SER A 22 22.65 -4.29 13.66
CA SER A 22 23.44 -5.49 13.33
C SER A 22 24.15 -6.06 14.57
N GLU A 23 24.72 -5.20 15.42
CA GLU A 23 25.34 -5.59 16.70
C GLU A 23 24.29 -6.17 17.66
N SER A 24 23.09 -5.57 17.71
CA SER A 24 21.98 -6.10 18.51
C SER A 24 21.50 -7.47 18.01
N TRP A 25 21.47 -7.70 16.69
CA TRP A 25 21.21 -9.03 16.11
C TRP A 25 22.33 -10.05 16.40
N ALA A 26 23.58 -9.60 16.56
CA ALA A 26 24.73 -10.43 16.92
C ALA A 26 24.85 -10.72 18.44
N ASN A 27 23.97 -10.15 19.28
CA ASN A 27 24.01 -10.34 20.72
C ASN A 27 23.58 -11.77 21.11
N GLU A 28 24.33 -12.42 22.01
CA GLU A 28 24.07 -13.78 22.49
C GLU A 28 22.62 -13.97 23.01
N GLN A 29 22.03 -12.99 23.69
CA GLN A 29 20.64 -13.08 24.18
C GLN A 29 19.62 -13.12 23.02
N VAL A 30 19.87 -12.38 21.94
CA VAL A 30 19.04 -12.36 20.73
C VAL A 30 19.22 -13.64 19.92
N ILE A 31 20.44 -14.17 19.85
CA ILE A 31 20.75 -15.47 19.24
C ILE A 31 20.04 -16.60 20.00
N GLN A 32 20.16 -16.64 21.33
CA GLN A 32 19.47 -17.63 22.17
C GLN A 32 17.94 -17.52 22.10
N THR A 33 17.40 -16.31 21.98
CA THR A 33 15.94 -16.10 21.87
C THR A 33 15.40 -16.45 20.47
N SER A 34 16.20 -16.27 19.41
CA SER A 34 15.83 -16.64 18.03
C SER A 34 16.04 -18.13 17.73
N LEU A 35 16.99 -18.80 18.41
CA LEU A 35 17.19 -20.25 18.32
C LEU A 35 15.86 -21.02 18.52
N GLY A 36 15.55 -21.88 17.54
CA GLY A 36 14.31 -22.67 17.47
C GLY A 36 13.06 -21.83 17.16
N GLY A 37 12.50 -21.98 15.95
CA GLY A 37 11.24 -21.34 15.56
C GLY A 37 11.36 -19.90 15.02
N VAL A 38 12.58 -19.44 14.73
CA VAL A 38 12.83 -18.19 13.97
C VAL A 38 13.86 -18.48 12.87
N VAL A 39 13.68 -17.89 11.71
CA VAL A 39 14.63 -17.91 10.59
C VAL A 39 14.86 -16.47 10.15
N ALA A 40 16.03 -15.91 10.46
CA ALA A 40 16.38 -14.54 10.12
C ALA A 40 17.28 -14.48 8.88
N ILE A 41 17.04 -13.49 8.01
CA ILE A 41 17.94 -13.09 6.93
C ILE A 41 18.27 -11.60 7.03
N LYS A 42 19.48 -11.23 6.61
CA LYS A 42 19.87 -9.84 6.35
C LYS A 42 19.71 -9.54 4.85
N LEU A 43 19.15 -8.38 4.53
CA LEU A 43 19.18 -7.77 3.20
C LEU A 43 19.83 -6.39 3.29
N ASP A 44 20.71 -6.05 2.37
CA ASP A 44 21.25 -4.69 2.27
C ASP A 44 20.28 -3.83 1.43
N SER A 45 20.04 -2.58 1.84
CA SER A 45 18.92 -1.75 1.35
C SER A 45 19.01 -1.39 -0.13
N GLN A 46 20.23 -1.34 -0.69
CA GLN A 46 20.51 -1.11 -2.11
C GLN A 46 20.47 -2.40 -2.96
N SER A 47 20.30 -3.57 -2.34
CA SER A 47 20.32 -4.86 -3.07
C SER A 47 19.04 -5.08 -3.88
N GLU A 48 19.16 -5.80 -5.00
CA GLU A 48 18.00 -6.21 -5.80
C GLU A 48 17.01 -7.04 -4.97
N ALA A 49 17.51 -7.88 -4.06
CA ALA A 49 16.68 -8.66 -3.13
C ALA A 49 15.84 -7.76 -2.20
N CYS A 50 16.36 -6.61 -1.75
CA CYS A 50 15.59 -5.61 -1.01
C CYS A 50 14.55 -4.91 -1.91
N LEU A 51 14.88 -4.62 -3.18
CA LEU A 51 13.93 -4.06 -4.16
C LEU A 51 12.81 -5.05 -4.55
N GLN A 52 13.08 -6.36 -4.56
CA GLN A 52 12.07 -7.41 -4.73
C GLN A 52 11.21 -7.56 -3.47
N PHE A 53 11.81 -7.51 -2.29
CA PHE A 53 11.11 -7.58 -1.00
C PHE A 53 10.17 -6.38 -0.78
N SER A 54 10.61 -5.16 -1.11
CA SER A 54 9.85 -3.92 -0.87
C SER A 54 8.58 -3.78 -1.71
N GLN A 55 8.48 -4.51 -2.84
CA GLN A 55 7.24 -4.63 -3.64
C GLN A 55 6.13 -5.39 -2.90
N ILE A 56 6.48 -6.26 -1.95
CA ILE A 56 5.54 -7.08 -1.17
C ILE A 56 5.35 -6.49 0.23
N TYR A 57 6.44 -6.00 0.85
CA TYR A 57 6.46 -5.42 2.19
C TYR A 57 7.15 -4.05 2.16
N PRO A 58 6.38 -2.94 2.02
CA PRO A 58 6.95 -1.61 1.83
C PRO A 58 7.97 -1.20 2.91
N VAL A 59 9.23 -1.04 2.48
CA VAL A 59 10.34 -0.59 3.34
C VAL A 59 10.31 0.93 3.42
N VAL A 60 9.71 1.46 4.48
CA VAL A 60 9.57 2.92 4.72
C VAL A 60 10.82 3.52 5.38
N CYS A 61 11.50 2.74 6.23
CA CYS A 61 12.68 3.17 6.98
C CYS A 61 13.80 2.13 6.86
N VAL A 62 15.04 2.60 6.95
CA VAL A 62 16.25 1.78 7.06
C VAL A 62 17.05 2.30 8.27
N PRO A 63 17.54 1.43 9.18
CA PRO A 63 17.27 0.00 9.24
C PRO A 63 15.78 -0.31 9.53
N SER A 64 15.36 -1.53 9.20
CA SER A 64 14.08 -2.07 9.65
C SER A 64 14.14 -3.59 9.80
N SER A 65 13.31 -4.16 10.68
CA SER A 65 13.20 -5.60 10.90
C SER A 65 11.74 -6.04 10.85
N PHE A 66 11.41 -6.84 9.83
CA PHE A 66 10.07 -7.37 9.59
C PHE A 66 9.96 -8.78 10.16
N PHE A 67 8.91 -9.03 10.95
CA PHE A 67 8.62 -10.34 11.52
C PHE A 67 7.38 -10.92 10.85
N ILE A 68 7.56 -11.92 9.99
CA ILE A 68 6.54 -12.47 9.10
C ILE A 68 6.11 -13.85 9.59
N GLY A 69 4.80 -14.04 9.77
CA GLY A 69 4.20 -15.33 10.15
C GLY A 69 4.00 -16.27 8.95
N GLU A 70 3.62 -17.53 9.22
CA GLU A 70 3.39 -18.58 8.21
C GLU A 70 2.44 -18.17 7.07
N ASN A 71 1.51 -17.25 7.34
CA ASN A 71 0.52 -16.77 6.38
C ASN A 71 1.07 -15.71 5.39
N GLY A 72 2.35 -15.34 5.45
CA GLY A 72 2.91 -14.25 4.64
C GLY A 72 2.44 -12.86 5.08
N ILE A 73 2.15 -12.69 6.37
CA ILE A 73 1.66 -11.43 6.97
C ILE A 73 2.65 -10.97 8.04
N PRO A 74 3.07 -9.70 8.07
CA PRO A 74 3.89 -9.16 9.15
C PRO A 74 3.10 -9.14 10.47
N LEU A 75 3.66 -9.79 11.49
CA LEU A 75 3.16 -9.83 12.87
C LEU A 75 3.67 -8.62 13.68
N GLU A 76 4.88 -8.17 13.39
CA GLU A 76 5.53 -6.98 13.97
C GLU A 76 6.48 -6.38 12.92
N VAL A 77 6.65 -5.06 12.91
CA VAL A 77 7.70 -4.38 12.14
C VAL A 77 8.41 -3.39 13.07
N ILE A 78 9.73 -3.38 13.03
CA ILE A 78 10.60 -2.48 13.79
C ILE A 78 11.29 -1.56 12.78
N ALA A 79 11.40 -0.27 13.09
CA ALA A 79 12.06 0.75 12.27
C ALA A 79 13.09 1.49 13.14
N GLY A 80 14.26 1.79 12.56
CA GLY A 80 15.41 2.29 13.31
C GLY A 80 16.14 1.20 14.12
N SER A 81 17.21 1.58 14.81
CA SER A 81 17.88 0.72 15.78
C SER A 81 17.06 0.61 17.08
N ILE A 82 17.14 -0.56 17.72
CA ILE A 82 16.65 -0.80 19.09
C ILE A 82 17.70 -1.61 19.86
N SER A 83 17.58 -1.66 21.18
CA SER A 83 18.49 -2.48 22.00
C SER A 83 18.26 -3.98 21.83
N ALA A 84 19.29 -4.78 22.12
CA ALA A 84 19.19 -6.24 22.17
C ALA A 84 18.11 -6.73 23.16
N GLU A 85 17.90 -6.02 24.28
CA GLU A 85 16.87 -6.35 25.28
C GLU A 85 15.45 -6.17 24.72
N GLU A 86 15.19 -5.04 24.06
CA GLU A 86 13.92 -4.80 23.38
C GLU A 86 13.69 -5.80 22.23
N LEU A 87 14.76 -6.14 21.50
CA LEU A 87 14.71 -7.11 20.41
C LEU A 87 14.36 -8.52 20.90
N VAL A 88 14.91 -8.95 22.05
CA VAL A 88 14.50 -10.19 22.75
C VAL A 88 13.00 -10.16 23.08
N VAL A 89 12.49 -9.08 23.67
CA VAL A 89 11.06 -8.93 24.01
C VAL A 89 10.18 -9.00 22.75
N LYS A 90 10.59 -8.37 21.65
CA LYS A 90 9.90 -8.41 20.36
C LYS A 90 9.88 -9.82 19.77
N ILE A 91 11.01 -10.52 19.73
CA ILE A 91 11.09 -11.91 19.27
C ILE A 91 10.19 -12.82 20.11
N ALA A 92 10.25 -12.72 21.45
CA ALA A 92 9.43 -13.52 22.35
C ALA A 92 7.91 -13.29 22.13
N LYS A 93 7.48 -12.03 22.02
CA LYS A 93 6.09 -11.65 21.67
C LYS A 93 5.65 -12.29 20.35
N VAL A 94 6.48 -12.20 19.31
CA VAL A 94 6.13 -12.78 18.00
C VAL A 94 6.07 -14.31 18.06
N LYS A 95 7.01 -14.99 18.74
CA LYS A 95 6.96 -16.45 18.95
C LYS A 95 5.69 -16.88 19.72
N GLN A 96 5.18 -16.07 20.65
CA GLN A 96 3.87 -16.31 21.29
C GLN A 96 2.70 -16.13 20.32
N MET A 97 2.67 -15.04 19.54
CA MET A 97 1.62 -14.77 18.54
C MET A 97 1.56 -15.85 17.45
N HIS A 98 2.72 -16.34 17.02
CA HIS A 98 2.88 -17.39 16.01
C HIS A 98 2.42 -18.77 16.49
N SER A 99 2.62 -19.08 17.79
CA SER A 99 2.27 -20.38 18.39
C SER A 99 0.85 -20.45 18.97
N GLY A 100 0.02 -19.42 18.77
CA GLY A 100 -1.41 -19.42 19.08
C GLY A 100 -1.80 -19.41 20.57
N LYS A 101 -0.84 -19.39 21.50
CA LYS A 101 -1.09 -19.38 22.96
C LYS A 101 -1.49 -17.98 23.45
N LYS A 102 -2.80 -17.72 23.40
CA LYS A 102 -3.41 -16.42 23.70
C LYS A 102 -3.94 -16.30 25.14
N ASP A 103 -3.03 -16.31 26.09
CA ASP A 103 -3.27 -15.77 27.44
C ASP A 103 -2.81 -14.30 27.48
N GLY A 104 -3.58 -13.41 28.13
CA GLY A 104 -3.33 -11.96 28.20
C GLY A 104 -3.13 -11.45 29.64
N PRO A 105 -3.29 -10.14 29.95
CA PRO A 105 -3.70 -9.04 29.05
C PRO A 105 -2.84 -7.74 29.13
N LEU A 106 -3.08 -6.85 28.15
CA LEU A 106 -2.99 -5.37 28.21
C LEU A 106 -1.76 -4.67 28.85
N VAL A 107 -1.00 -3.94 28.01
CA VAL A 107 -0.75 -2.49 28.18
C VAL A 107 -0.73 -1.81 26.81
N ASN A 108 -1.06 -0.51 26.78
CA ASN A 108 -1.24 0.29 25.56
C ASN A 108 -0.25 1.47 25.48
N ALA A 109 0.62 1.46 24.48
CA ALA A 109 1.41 2.61 24.02
C ALA A 109 1.58 2.43 22.50
N LYS A 110 0.79 3.09 21.66
CA LYS A 110 0.75 4.52 21.34
C LYS A 110 2.06 5.03 20.72
N LEU A 111 1.99 5.23 19.40
CA LEU A 111 2.95 5.97 18.57
C LEU A 111 3.31 7.34 19.19
N PRO A 112 4.61 7.63 19.41
CA PRO A 112 5.08 8.98 19.67
C PRO A 112 5.43 9.70 18.35
N GLU A 113 4.46 10.39 17.77
CA GLU A 113 4.75 11.42 16.77
C GLU A 113 4.99 12.75 17.50
N SER A 114 6.17 13.36 17.32
CA SER A 114 6.51 14.63 17.95
C SER A 114 7.51 15.46 17.16
N LEU A 115 7.00 16.42 16.38
CA LEU A 115 7.70 17.65 16.04
C LEU A 115 7.37 18.75 17.08
N PRO A 116 8.13 19.87 17.15
CA PRO A 116 8.42 20.52 18.44
C PRO A 116 7.33 21.45 19.00
N LYS A 117 7.43 21.68 20.31
CA LYS A 117 6.60 22.59 21.11
C LYS A 117 7.09 24.05 21.04
N PRO A 118 6.20 25.05 21.09
CA PRO A 118 6.41 26.30 21.81
C PRO A 118 5.89 26.20 23.27
N CYS A 119 6.25 27.17 24.12
CA CYS A 119 6.20 27.07 25.58
C CYS A 119 4.86 27.52 26.23
N SER A 120 4.78 27.29 27.54
CA SER A 120 3.59 27.41 28.40
C SER A 120 3.26 28.83 28.91
N ASP A 121 2.10 28.88 29.57
CA ASP A 121 1.71 29.74 30.70
C ASP A 121 1.17 31.16 30.45
N GLY A 122 0.01 31.39 31.07
CA GLY A 122 -0.65 32.69 31.25
C GLY A 122 -2.03 32.54 31.85
N PRO A 123 -2.29 33.16 33.02
CA PRO A 123 -3.56 33.85 33.23
C PRO A 123 -3.39 35.37 33.36
N CYS A 124 -4.34 36.08 32.75
CA CYS A 124 -4.56 37.53 32.63
C CYS A 124 -4.10 38.44 33.80
N PRO A 125 -3.83 39.73 33.49
CA PRO A 125 -4.83 40.72 33.90
C PRO A 125 -5.23 41.77 32.83
N VAL A 126 -6.16 42.63 33.26
CA VAL A 126 -7.02 43.58 32.52
C VAL A 126 -6.36 44.83 31.90
N VAL A 127 -6.94 45.22 30.73
CA VAL A 127 -7.24 46.55 30.08
C VAL A 127 -6.80 47.89 30.75
N PRO A 128 -6.82 49.10 30.07
CA PRO A 128 -7.44 49.46 28.76
C PRO A 128 -6.64 50.42 27.83
N HIS A 129 -7.31 50.86 26.74
CA HIS A 129 -6.99 52.01 25.86
C HIS A 129 -5.75 51.88 24.93
N ALA A 130 -5.73 52.47 23.71
CA ALA A 130 -6.77 53.20 22.95
C ALA A 130 -6.64 52.93 21.43
N SER A 131 -7.63 53.38 20.65
CA SER A 131 -7.66 53.28 19.17
C SER A 131 -7.24 54.62 18.50
N PRO A 132 -7.43 54.87 17.18
CA PRO A 132 -6.36 55.05 16.19
C PRO A 132 -6.42 56.52 15.62
N PRO A 133 -6.10 56.89 14.35
CA PRO A 133 -5.50 56.19 13.19
C PRO A 133 -4.43 57.05 12.43
N ASP A 134 -4.29 56.79 11.12
CA ASP A 134 -3.82 57.66 10.02
C ASP A 134 -2.34 57.72 9.56
N ASN A 135 -2.09 56.94 8.48
CA ASN A 135 -1.59 57.41 7.16
C ASN A 135 -0.06 57.62 6.91
N VAL A 136 0.26 57.74 5.61
CA VAL A 136 1.52 58.21 4.96
C VAL A 136 2.61 57.15 4.63
N GLN A 137 2.86 56.95 3.32
CA GLN A 137 4.11 56.45 2.69
C GLN A 137 4.92 57.66 2.14
N PRO A 138 6.10 57.55 1.45
CA PRO A 138 7.02 56.41 1.20
C PRO A 138 8.54 56.74 1.40
N ALA A 139 9.43 55.78 1.05
CA ALA A 139 10.89 55.94 0.75
C ALA A 139 11.83 56.40 1.90
N GLY A 140 13.17 56.23 1.87
CA GLY A 140 14.06 55.49 0.95
C GLY A 140 15.56 55.85 1.13
N THR A 141 16.49 55.13 0.47
CA THR A 141 17.97 55.39 0.37
C THR A 141 18.80 55.24 1.69
N MET A 142 20.14 55.02 1.71
CA MET A 142 21.24 55.20 0.71
C MET A 142 22.28 54.03 0.66
N GLN A 143 22.76 53.72 -0.56
CA GLN A 143 24.16 53.39 -0.98
C GLN A 143 24.91 52.17 -0.37
N ASP A 144 25.92 51.55 -1.02
CA ASP A 144 26.83 52.01 -2.10
C ASP A 144 27.04 50.99 -3.26
N SER A 145 28.01 51.28 -4.14
CA SER A 145 28.24 50.85 -5.54
C SER A 145 29.25 49.66 -5.66
N SER A 146 29.65 49.07 -6.81
CA SER A 146 29.64 49.43 -8.24
C SER A 146 29.66 48.19 -9.16
N ALA A 147 29.49 48.37 -10.48
CA ALA A 147 29.86 47.41 -11.54
C ALA A 147 30.91 48.04 -12.50
N PRO A 148 31.60 47.26 -13.37
CA PRO A 148 31.19 47.26 -14.80
C PRO A 148 31.48 45.92 -15.56
N THR A 149 31.33 45.95 -16.90
CA THR A 149 31.35 44.78 -17.82
C THR A 149 32.33 45.00 -19.00
N THR A 150 32.66 43.89 -19.69
CA THR A 150 33.08 43.80 -21.13
C THR A 150 34.56 44.03 -21.48
N GLU A 151 35.12 43.14 -22.33
CA GLU A 151 35.81 43.39 -23.63
C GLU A 151 36.71 42.21 -24.08
N LEU A 152 37.06 42.15 -25.37
CA LEU A 152 37.80 41.05 -26.03
C LEU A 152 39.33 41.32 -26.14
N PRO A 153 40.17 40.35 -26.57
CA PRO A 153 40.82 40.53 -27.90
C PRO A 153 41.21 39.24 -28.69
N THR A 154 41.45 39.43 -29.99
CA THR A 154 42.09 38.47 -30.95
C THR A 154 43.56 38.90 -31.22
N PRO A 155 44.43 38.08 -31.89
CA PRO A 155 44.66 38.31 -33.33
C PRO A 155 45.23 37.15 -34.22
N LEU A 156 44.86 37.15 -35.51
CA LEU A 156 45.66 36.79 -36.72
C LEU A 156 46.22 35.35 -36.89
N GLN A 157 46.38 34.76 -38.11
CA GLN A 157 46.21 35.20 -39.52
C GLN A 157 45.09 34.35 -40.22
N ALA A 158 44.94 34.08 -41.54
CA ALA A 158 45.69 34.33 -42.80
C ALA A 158 44.74 34.30 -44.05
N LEU A 159 45.30 34.20 -45.27
CA LEU A 159 44.66 34.23 -46.61
C LEU A 159 45.52 33.36 -47.61
N PRO A 160 45.26 33.22 -48.93
CA PRO A 160 44.09 33.59 -49.76
C PRO A 160 43.61 32.51 -50.78
N SER A 161 42.53 32.80 -51.54
CA SER A 161 42.41 32.58 -53.02
C SER A 161 41.09 33.15 -53.57
N ASP A 162 41.12 33.66 -54.80
CA ASP A 162 40.06 34.44 -55.46
C ASP A 162 39.18 33.62 -56.42
N HIS A 163 37.92 34.04 -56.63
CA HIS A 163 37.44 34.47 -57.96
C HIS A 163 36.08 35.20 -57.90
N GLU A 164 35.60 35.68 -59.06
CA GLU A 164 34.70 36.83 -59.25
C GLU A 164 33.41 36.49 -60.04
N SER A 165 32.50 37.47 -60.16
CA SER A 165 31.41 37.59 -61.18
C SER A 165 30.21 36.61 -61.04
N GLU A 166 28.97 36.91 -61.47
CA GLU A 166 28.16 38.16 -61.55
C GLU A 166 26.67 37.72 -61.72
N ALA A 167 25.69 38.63 -61.61
CA ALA A 167 24.27 38.29 -61.65
C ALA A 167 23.66 38.27 -63.07
N VAL A 168 22.76 37.32 -63.33
CA VAL A 168 21.77 37.38 -64.43
C VAL A 168 20.41 36.80 -63.98
N GLU A 169 19.31 37.49 -64.32
CA GLU A 169 17.96 36.92 -64.27
C GLU A 169 17.66 36.07 -65.51
N LEU A 170 16.71 35.15 -65.40
CA LEU A 170 15.77 34.90 -66.49
C LEU A 170 14.46 34.28 -65.99
N VAL A 171 13.36 35.01 -66.18
CA VAL A 171 11.99 34.54 -65.91
C VAL A 171 11.28 34.29 -67.24
N SER A 172 10.92 33.02 -67.51
CA SER A 172 9.72 32.62 -68.26
C SER A 172 9.66 31.09 -68.42
N GLU A 173 8.58 30.46 -67.97
CA GLU A 173 7.63 29.75 -68.84
C GLU A 173 6.47 29.18 -68.00
N SER A 174 5.28 29.73 -68.19
CA SER A 174 4.02 29.12 -67.76
C SER A 174 3.17 28.83 -69.00
N VAL A 175 2.51 27.67 -69.04
CA VAL A 175 1.29 27.41 -69.85
C VAL A 175 0.69 26.02 -69.57
N GLN A 176 1.49 25.01 -69.20
CA GLN A 176 0.97 23.66 -68.86
C GLN A 176 0.36 23.55 -67.44
N ASN A 177 0.44 24.61 -66.62
CA ASN A 177 0.24 24.56 -65.17
C ASN A 177 -1.23 24.42 -64.72
N MET A 178 -2.19 24.87 -65.54
CA MET A 178 -3.57 25.14 -65.08
C MET A 178 -4.42 23.89 -64.83
N GLN A 179 -4.12 22.75 -65.46
CA GLN A 179 -4.81 21.48 -65.16
C GLN A 179 -4.10 20.66 -64.07
N SER A 180 -2.78 20.84 -63.91
CA SER A 180 -2.02 20.19 -62.83
C SER A 180 -2.30 20.81 -61.46
N GLU A 181 -2.51 22.13 -61.37
CA GLU A 181 -2.78 22.80 -60.09
C GLU A 181 -4.09 22.32 -59.44
N GLU A 182 -5.17 22.19 -60.19
CA GLU A 182 -6.46 21.74 -59.65
C GLU A 182 -6.39 20.28 -59.15
N GLU A 183 -5.74 19.39 -59.91
CA GLU A 183 -5.52 18.00 -59.49
C GLU A 183 -4.57 17.89 -58.28
N LEU A 184 -3.57 18.78 -58.19
CA LEU A 184 -2.65 18.85 -57.05
C LEU A 184 -3.36 19.37 -55.80
N VAL A 185 -4.25 20.36 -55.93
CA VAL A 185 -5.09 20.88 -54.84
C VAL A 185 -6.06 19.80 -54.33
N GLU A 186 -6.72 19.04 -55.22
CA GLU A 186 -7.51 17.87 -54.81
C GLU A 186 -6.68 16.86 -54.00
N LYS A 187 -5.49 16.51 -54.50
CA LYS A 187 -4.59 15.56 -53.83
C LYS A 187 -4.16 16.07 -52.45
N VAL A 188 -3.83 17.37 -52.32
CA VAL A 188 -3.48 18.01 -51.04
C VAL A 188 -4.65 18.03 -50.07
N GLN A 189 -5.88 18.37 -50.52
CA GLN A 189 -7.07 18.32 -49.66
C GLN A 189 -7.32 16.88 -49.17
N ARG A 190 -7.28 15.89 -50.06
CA ARG A 190 -7.51 14.47 -49.75
C ARG A 190 -6.46 13.89 -48.79
N VAL A 191 -5.21 14.35 -48.88
CA VAL A 191 -4.14 13.98 -47.93
C VAL A 191 -4.35 14.67 -46.57
N THR A 192 -4.65 15.97 -46.56
CA THR A 192 -4.91 16.74 -45.34
C THR A 192 -6.08 16.16 -44.55
N GLN A 193 -7.19 15.86 -45.23
CA GLN A 193 -8.40 15.29 -44.63
C GLN A 193 -8.12 13.92 -43.99
N LYS A 194 -7.35 13.04 -44.67
CA LYS A 194 -6.92 11.74 -44.11
C LYS A 194 -5.93 11.87 -42.96
N LEU A 195 -5.11 12.92 -42.91
CA LEU A 195 -4.23 13.19 -41.76
C LEU A 195 -5.06 13.56 -40.53
N GLU A 196 -6.07 14.43 -40.70
CA GLU A 196 -6.89 14.90 -39.59
C GLU A 196 -7.83 13.82 -39.06
N GLU A 197 -8.47 13.05 -39.95
CA GLU A 197 -9.27 11.87 -39.59
C GLU A 197 -8.45 10.83 -38.79
N LYS A 198 -7.19 10.61 -39.20
CA LYS A 198 -6.26 9.70 -38.47
C LYS A 198 -5.79 10.27 -37.13
N ARG A 199 -5.67 11.60 -36.99
CA ARG A 199 -5.40 12.26 -35.70
C ARG A 199 -6.60 12.13 -34.75
N GLU A 200 -7.81 12.41 -35.24
CA GLU A 200 -9.04 12.24 -34.45
C GLU A 200 -9.25 10.80 -33.99
N HIS A 201 -9.06 9.81 -34.88
CA HIS A 201 -9.18 8.40 -34.50
C HIS A 201 -8.23 8.06 -33.34
N ARG A 202 -6.95 8.42 -33.48
CA ARG A 202 -5.95 8.10 -32.45
C ARG A 202 -6.26 8.78 -31.12
N LYS A 203 -6.70 10.04 -31.14
CA LYS A 203 -7.13 10.76 -29.92
C LYS A 203 -8.33 10.10 -29.25
N LYS A 204 -9.34 9.69 -30.01
CA LYS A 204 -10.54 8.98 -29.49
C LYS A 204 -10.20 7.60 -28.93
N GLU A 205 -9.21 6.92 -29.51
CA GLU A 205 -8.67 5.65 -29.04
C GLU A 205 -7.84 5.79 -27.75
N GLU A 206 -7.00 6.84 -27.67
CA GLU A 206 -6.26 7.23 -26.46
C GLU A 206 -7.22 7.55 -25.31
N GLU A 207 -8.24 8.37 -25.53
CA GLU A 207 -9.29 8.72 -24.55
C GLU A 207 -10.11 7.49 -24.10
N GLN A 208 -10.51 6.62 -25.04
CA GLN A 208 -11.16 5.34 -24.74
C GLN A 208 -10.29 4.43 -23.85
N ASN A 209 -8.97 4.44 -24.04
CA ASN A 209 -8.02 3.63 -23.29
C ASN A 209 -7.85 4.15 -21.85
N GLU A 210 -7.77 5.47 -21.66
CA GLU A 210 -7.73 6.09 -20.34
C GLU A 210 -9.02 5.86 -19.54
N ILE A 211 -10.19 6.04 -20.18
CA ILE A 211 -11.49 5.78 -19.55
C ILE A 211 -11.61 4.30 -19.11
N LYS A 212 -11.15 3.35 -19.93
CA LYS A 212 -11.15 1.92 -19.57
C LYS A 212 -10.24 1.64 -18.36
N LYS A 213 -9.00 2.15 -18.36
CA LYS A 213 -8.07 2.00 -17.23
C LYS A 213 -8.64 2.57 -15.92
N GLU A 214 -9.30 3.73 -15.98
CA GLU A 214 -9.95 4.35 -14.82
C GLU A 214 -11.13 3.50 -14.31
N ILE A 215 -11.96 2.96 -15.21
CA ILE A 215 -13.06 2.05 -14.88
C ILE A 215 -12.54 0.76 -14.25
N ASP A 216 -11.53 0.12 -14.84
CA ASP A 216 -10.98 -1.14 -14.34
C ASP A 216 -10.29 -0.96 -12.98
N ARG A 217 -9.58 0.16 -12.75
CA ARG A 217 -9.04 0.48 -11.41
C ARG A 217 -10.15 0.62 -10.37
N ARG A 218 -11.24 1.33 -10.69
CA ARG A 218 -12.42 1.48 -9.80
C ARG A 218 -13.10 0.14 -9.54
N LYS A 219 -13.24 -0.69 -10.58
CA LYS A 219 -13.84 -2.03 -10.51
C LYS A 219 -13.02 -2.94 -9.59
N MET A 220 -11.70 -3.03 -9.81
CA MET A 220 -10.77 -3.82 -9.00
C MET A 220 -10.83 -3.39 -7.52
N GLY A 221 -10.82 -2.09 -7.24
CA GLY A 221 -10.95 -1.57 -5.87
C GLY A 221 -12.29 -1.94 -5.20
N LYS A 222 -13.40 -1.84 -5.93
CA LYS A 222 -14.73 -2.25 -5.45
C LYS A 222 -14.82 -3.76 -5.22
N GLU A 223 -14.29 -4.55 -6.15
CA GLU A 223 -14.28 -6.02 -6.10
C GLU A 223 -13.43 -6.53 -4.93
N MET A 224 -12.28 -5.92 -4.67
CA MET A 224 -11.45 -6.23 -3.49
C MET A 224 -12.14 -5.87 -2.16
N LEU A 225 -12.87 -4.74 -2.11
CA LEU A 225 -13.67 -4.36 -0.94
C LEU A 225 -14.87 -5.29 -0.72
N GLU A 226 -15.53 -5.71 -1.81
CA GLU A 226 -16.61 -6.72 -1.79
C GLU A 226 -16.11 -8.09 -1.35
N TYR A 227 -14.93 -8.51 -1.84
CA TYR A 227 -14.28 -9.75 -1.42
C TYR A 227 -13.93 -9.74 0.08
N LYS A 228 -13.33 -8.65 0.59
CA LYS A 228 -13.00 -8.51 2.01
C LYS A 228 -14.24 -8.54 2.89
N ARG A 229 -15.26 -7.75 2.55
CA ARG A 229 -16.55 -7.75 3.27
C ARG A 229 -17.21 -9.13 3.24
N LYS A 230 -17.16 -9.85 2.11
CA LYS A 230 -17.71 -11.22 2.01
C LYS A 230 -16.98 -12.22 2.91
N GLN A 231 -15.65 -12.13 3.03
CA GLN A 231 -14.88 -12.94 3.99
C GLN A 231 -15.28 -12.64 5.44
N GLU A 232 -15.47 -11.35 5.78
CA GLU A 232 -15.93 -10.90 7.10
C GLU A 232 -17.39 -11.30 7.40
N GLU A 233 -18.26 -11.40 6.39
CA GLU A 233 -19.65 -11.87 6.50
C GLU A 233 -19.77 -13.41 6.61
N ASP A 234 -18.99 -14.18 5.85
CA ASP A 234 -19.09 -15.66 5.82
C ASP A 234 -18.60 -16.32 7.11
N LEU A 235 -17.65 -15.70 7.84
CA LEU A 235 -17.12 -16.21 9.11
C LEU A 235 -18.18 -16.35 10.23
N PRO A 236 -18.88 -15.28 10.68
CA PRO A 236 -19.92 -15.39 11.70
C PRO A 236 -21.15 -16.18 11.22
N LYS A 237 -21.43 -16.16 9.91
CA LYS A 237 -22.51 -16.91 9.28
C LYS A 237 -22.34 -18.42 9.42
N ARG A 238 -21.13 -18.95 9.13
CA ARG A 238 -20.82 -20.38 9.34
C ARG A 238 -20.93 -20.79 10.81
N ALA A 239 -20.41 -19.97 11.72
CA ALA A 239 -20.51 -20.23 13.17
C ALA A 239 -21.97 -20.24 13.68
N LEU A 240 -22.85 -19.42 13.11
CA LEU A 240 -24.29 -19.44 13.42
C LEU A 240 -24.98 -20.66 12.81
N GLU A 241 -24.63 -21.04 11.59
CA GLU A 241 -25.17 -22.22 10.89
C GLU A 241 -24.82 -23.52 11.61
N GLU A 242 -23.55 -23.70 12.01
CA GLU A 242 -23.06 -24.83 12.79
C GLU A 242 -23.80 -24.95 14.14
N ARG A 243 -23.85 -23.88 14.92
CA ARG A 243 -24.61 -23.80 16.19
C ARG A 243 -26.11 -24.05 16.03
N ASN A 244 -26.69 -23.75 14.87
CA ASN A 244 -28.11 -24.02 14.59
C ASN A 244 -28.33 -25.48 14.20
N ARG A 245 -27.39 -26.05 13.42
CA ARG A 245 -27.36 -27.45 13.02
C ARG A 245 -27.19 -28.37 14.22
N GLU A 246 -26.22 -28.12 15.09
CA GLU A 246 -26.01 -28.88 16.35
C GLU A 246 -27.29 -28.94 17.19
N LYS A 247 -27.97 -27.79 17.38
CA LYS A 247 -29.24 -27.73 18.11
C LYS A 247 -30.36 -28.51 17.44
N ALA A 248 -30.41 -28.53 16.10
CA ALA A 248 -31.39 -29.31 15.37
C ALA A 248 -31.15 -30.82 15.53
N GLU A 249 -29.88 -31.25 15.46
CA GLU A 249 -29.45 -32.64 15.66
C GLU A 249 -29.67 -33.09 17.12
N GLU A 250 -29.29 -32.27 18.11
CA GLU A 250 -29.53 -32.53 19.55
C GLU A 250 -31.03 -32.64 19.86
N LYS A 251 -31.83 -31.69 19.36
CA LYS A 251 -33.30 -31.73 19.52
C LYS A 251 -33.88 -32.99 18.91
N ALA A 252 -33.47 -33.36 17.69
CA ALA A 252 -33.93 -34.57 17.03
C ALA A 252 -33.54 -35.84 17.81
N ALA A 253 -32.32 -35.92 18.36
CA ALA A 253 -31.89 -37.02 19.22
C ALA A 253 -32.72 -37.09 20.51
N ARG A 254 -32.95 -35.95 21.17
CA ARG A 254 -33.77 -35.84 22.39
C ARG A 254 -35.23 -36.24 22.15
N ASP A 255 -35.81 -35.86 21.00
CA ASP A 255 -37.18 -36.22 20.65
C ASP A 255 -37.29 -37.70 20.24
N ARG A 256 -36.27 -38.31 19.62
CA ARG A 256 -36.20 -39.78 19.43
C ARG A 256 -36.19 -40.53 20.78
N ILE A 257 -35.35 -40.11 21.73
CA ILE A 257 -35.29 -40.71 23.08
C ILE A 257 -36.64 -40.56 23.80
N ARG A 258 -37.28 -39.37 23.71
CA ARG A 258 -38.61 -39.12 24.25
C ARG A 258 -39.68 -40.05 23.63
N GLN A 259 -39.64 -40.28 22.32
CA GLN A 259 -40.54 -41.20 21.62
C GLN A 259 -40.31 -42.66 22.07
N GLN A 260 -39.06 -43.11 22.17
CA GLN A 260 -38.73 -44.46 22.64
C GLN A 260 -39.21 -44.70 24.08
N ILE A 261 -38.97 -43.74 24.99
CA ILE A 261 -39.46 -43.83 26.39
C ILE A 261 -40.99 -43.85 26.43
N ALA A 262 -41.69 -43.11 25.56
CA ALA A 262 -43.15 -43.14 25.47
C ALA A 262 -43.67 -44.49 24.95
N GLN A 263 -43.00 -45.07 23.94
CA GLN A 263 -43.31 -46.41 23.41
C GLN A 263 -43.08 -47.48 24.49
N ASP A 264 -41.91 -47.53 25.13
CA ASP A 264 -41.60 -48.48 26.21
C ASP A 264 -42.59 -48.39 27.37
N ARG A 265 -43.07 -47.18 27.69
CA ARG A 265 -44.09 -46.96 28.74
C ARG A 265 -45.47 -47.47 28.32
N ALA A 266 -45.87 -47.24 27.07
CA ALA A 266 -47.13 -47.74 26.52
C ALA A 266 -47.12 -49.28 26.38
N ASP A 267 -46.04 -49.85 25.84
CA ASP A 267 -45.86 -51.29 25.64
C ASP A 267 -45.85 -52.03 27.00
N ARG A 268 -45.18 -51.46 28.00
CA ARG A 268 -45.20 -51.94 29.39
C ARG A 268 -46.61 -51.93 29.97
N ALA A 269 -47.35 -50.83 29.82
CA ALA A 269 -48.74 -50.74 30.30
C ALA A 269 -49.66 -51.76 29.61
N ALA A 270 -49.56 -51.90 28.29
CA ALA A 270 -50.32 -52.87 27.51
C ALA A 270 -50.00 -54.33 27.90
N ARG A 271 -48.71 -54.65 28.15
CA ARG A 271 -48.29 -55.98 28.64
C ARG A 271 -48.84 -56.28 30.04
N TYR A 272 -48.84 -55.30 30.95
CA TYR A 272 -49.46 -55.49 32.27
C TYR A 272 -50.98 -55.67 32.19
N ALA A 273 -51.68 -54.88 31.37
CA ALA A 273 -53.12 -55.04 31.14
C ALA A 273 -53.47 -56.42 30.55
N LYS A 274 -52.76 -56.85 29.49
CA LYS A 274 -52.96 -58.15 28.85
C LYS A 274 -52.69 -59.33 29.80
N ASN A 275 -51.77 -59.18 30.76
CA ASN A 275 -51.52 -60.18 31.78
C ASN A 275 -52.53 -60.16 32.95
N SER A 276 -53.07 -59.00 33.34
CA SER A 276 -54.11 -58.92 34.37
C SER A 276 -55.47 -59.43 33.85
N GLU A 277 -55.82 -59.17 32.60
CA GLU A 277 -56.99 -59.80 31.95
C GLU A 277 -56.86 -61.32 31.85
N LYS A 278 -55.69 -61.83 31.44
CA LYS A 278 -55.42 -63.28 31.43
C LYS A 278 -55.56 -63.93 32.81
N LYS A 279 -55.22 -63.21 33.88
CA LYS A 279 -55.42 -63.65 35.28
C LYS A 279 -56.87 -63.49 35.78
N LYS A 280 -57.74 -62.78 35.07
CA LYS A 280 -59.18 -62.68 35.36
C LYS A 280 -60.04 -63.66 34.53
N LYS A 281 -59.47 -64.26 33.48
CA LYS A 281 -60.12 -65.25 32.59
C LYS A 281 -59.65 -66.69 32.84
N LYS A 282 -59.02 -66.96 33.99
CA LYS A 282 -58.55 -68.26 34.46
C LYS A 282 -58.77 -68.37 35.96
#